data_AF-A0A836RKB1-F1
#
_entry.id   AF-A0A836RKB1-F1
#
_cell.length_a   1.000
_cell.length_b   1.000
_cell.length_c   1.000
_cell.angle_alpha   90.00
_cell.angle_beta   90.00
_cell.angle_gamma   90.00
#
_symmetry.space_group_name_H-M   'P 1'
#
loop_
_entity.id
_entity.type
_entity.pdbx_description
1 polymer ?
#
loop_
_entity_poly.entity_id
_entity_poly.type
_entity_poly.pdbx_seq_one_letter_code
_entity_poly.pdbx_strand_id
1 'polypeptide(L)'
;MGKKEMIKDILERLHKGESTDKILSEYRDVLKDLTPPQIARIEQELISEGMDPDKVRKFCSVHLAIFRESIDRAEVKLPPWHPINILLKEHKYITDLVRNLRPEVVGNLKATESHYLREENVLFPYLEKHGIVQPPKIMWAEHDEIRKVEKDLRDKFTEELKTRLNDLLLNHFYKENNILFPTGLDVIPDDEWLSIRTEFDEIGYFAFTPEGPPEKEKVETKIATRMINLPTGSLTEKELEAFLNALPVDITFVDSKDEVRYFSESKDRIFVRTRAVIGRKVQQCHPQKSVHIVNRILDDLI
;
A
#
# COMPACT_ATOMS: atom_id res chain seq x y z
N MET A 1 17.38 21.93 -19.25
CA MET A 1 17.67 21.03 -18.13
C MET A 1 16.73 19.83 -18.25
N GLY A 2 17.22 18.59 -18.10
CA GLY A 2 16.33 17.42 -18.14
C GLY A 2 15.43 17.36 -16.90
N LYS A 3 14.31 16.64 -17.00
CA LYS A 3 13.30 16.53 -15.92
C LYS A 3 13.93 15.97 -14.62
N LYS A 4 14.88 15.04 -14.75
CA LYS A 4 15.59 14.40 -13.63
C LYS A 4 16.58 15.35 -12.95
N GLU A 5 17.39 16.07 -13.73
CA GLU A 5 18.34 17.07 -13.21
C GLU A 5 17.63 18.19 -12.46
N MET A 6 16.44 18.57 -12.92
CA MET A 6 15.59 19.55 -12.25
C MET A 6 15.10 19.05 -10.88
N ILE A 7 14.53 17.84 -10.82
CA ILE A 7 14.06 17.27 -9.54
C ILE A 7 15.24 17.13 -8.56
N LYS A 8 16.42 16.76 -9.06
CA LYS A 8 17.64 16.70 -8.27
C LYS A 8 18.05 18.07 -7.69
N ASP A 9 18.01 19.14 -8.48
CA ASP A 9 18.28 20.50 -7.99
C ASP A 9 17.29 20.93 -6.90
N ILE A 10 16.00 20.68 -7.12
CA ILE A 10 14.95 21.01 -6.15
C ILE A 10 15.19 20.27 -4.83
N LEU A 11 15.50 18.97 -4.89
CA LEU A 11 15.82 18.14 -3.73
C LEU A 11 17.01 18.68 -2.94
N GLU A 12 18.08 19.09 -3.63
CA GLU A 12 19.26 19.68 -2.98
C GLU A 12 18.93 21.01 -2.29
N ARG A 13 18.14 21.87 -2.93
CA ARG A 13 17.74 23.19 -2.39
C ARG A 13 16.83 23.07 -1.17
N LEU A 14 15.87 22.16 -1.21
CA LEU A 14 15.04 21.82 -0.04
C LEU A 14 15.89 21.32 1.13
N HIS A 15 16.92 20.53 0.84
CA HIS A 15 17.82 20.03 1.88
C HIS A 15 18.69 21.13 2.49
N LYS A 16 19.05 22.15 1.70
CA LYS A 16 19.76 23.36 2.16
C LYS A 16 18.86 24.34 2.94
N GLY A 17 17.58 24.01 3.14
CA GLY A 17 16.64 24.79 3.95
C GLY A 17 15.94 25.92 3.19
N GLU A 18 15.98 25.91 1.86
CA GLU A 18 15.23 26.88 1.06
C GLU A 18 13.72 26.64 1.19
N SER A 19 12.94 27.72 1.26
CA SER A 19 11.50 27.61 1.46
C SER A 19 10.80 27.04 0.23
N THR A 20 9.78 26.22 0.49
CA THR A 20 8.92 25.65 -0.54
C THR A 20 8.36 26.72 -1.47
N ASP A 21 7.89 27.87 -0.94
CA ASP A 21 7.32 28.97 -1.73
C ASP A 21 8.30 29.52 -2.79
N LYS A 22 9.59 29.61 -2.43
CA LYS A 22 10.61 30.13 -3.34
C LYS A 22 10.88 29.16 -4.48
N ILE A 23 10.97 27.87 -4.16
CA ILE A 23 11.13 26.80 -5.15
C ILE A 23 9.90 26.72 -6.07
N LEU A 24 8.69 26.83 -5.50
CA LEU A 24 7.43 26.87 -6.24
C LEU A 24 7.40 28.02 -7.25
N SER A 25 7.88 29.21 -6.87
CA SER A 25 7.90 30.37 -7.77
C SER A 25 8.81 30.18 -9.00
N GLU A 26 9.86 29.37 -8.88
CA GLU A 26 10.89 29.21 -9.91
C GLU A 26 10.61 28.01 -10.82
N TYR A 27 10.10 26.92 -10.25
CA TYR A 27 9.89 25.67 -10.98
C TYR A 27 8.43 25.40 -11.36
N ARG A 28 7.50 26.31 -11.02
CA ARG A 28 6.04 26.11 -11.20
C ARG A 28 5.67 25.59 -12.57
N ASP A 29 6.10 26.28 -13.61
CA ASP A 29 5.63 26.02 -14.97
C ASP A 29 6.24 24.75 -15.55
N VAL A 30 7.41 24.35 -15.07
CA VAL A 30 8.05 23.09 -15.48
C VAL A 30 7.49 21.89 -14.72
N LEU A 31 7.10 22.07 -13.45
CA LEU A 31 6.55 21.02 -12.61
C LEU A 31 5.07 20.71 -12.94
N LYS A 32 4.32 21.65 -13.51
CA LYS A 32 2.96 21.41 -14.03
C LYS A 32 2.90 20.34 -15.12
N ASP A 33 3.97 20.20 -15.91
CA ASP A 33 4.05 19.23 -17.02
C ASP A 33 4.47 17.82 -16.56
N LEU A 34 4.69 17.63 -15.25
CA LEU A 34 5.03 16.33 -14.69
C LEU A 34 3.78 15.64 -14.15
N THR A 35 3.62 14.38 -14.50
CA THR A 35 2.60 13.54 -13.89
C THR A 35 3.12 12.90 -12.59
N PRO A 36 2.25 12.60 -11.61
CA PRO A 36 2.66 11.85 -10.42
C PRO A 36 3.41 10.54 -10.72
N PRO A 37 3.02 9.72 -11.72
CA PRO A 37 3.80 8.55 -12.11
C PRO A 37 5.21 8.90 -12.62
N GLN A 38 5.35 9.99 -13.40
CA GLN A 38 6.68 10.43 -13.86
C GLN A 38 7.56 10.85 -12.69
N ILE A 39 7.00 11.52 -11.69
CA ILE A 39 7.74 11.91 -10.48
C ILE A 39 8.15 10.67 -9.69
N ALA A 40 7.24 9.74 -9.41
CA ALA A 40 7.55 8.52 -8.68
C ALA A 40 8.66 7.70 -9.36
N ARG A 41 8.66 7.63 -10.70
CA ARG A 41 9.73 6.97 -11.48
C ARG A 41 11.07 7.71 -11.33
N ILE A 42 11.09 9.04 -11.44
CA ILE A 42 12.32 9.83 -11.28
C ILE A 42 12.87 9.71 -9.85
N GLU A 43 12.01 9.77 -8.83
CA GLU A 43 12.38 9.57 -7.43
C GLU A 43 13.02 8.19 -7.21
N GLN A 44 12.42 7.13 -7.78
CA GLN A 44 12.94 5.78 -7.73
C GLN A 44 14.33 5.66 -8.40
N GLU A 45 14.52 6.30 -9.56
CA GLU A 45 15.82 6.33 -10.24
C GLU A 45 16.88 7.04 -9.39
N LEU A 46 16.57 8.19 -8.81
CA LEU A 46 17.52 8.94 -7.98
C LEU A 46 17.98 8.12 -6.77
N ILE A 47 17.08 7.36 -6.16
CA ILE A 47 17.42 6.46 -5.05
C ILE A 47 18.30 5.31 -5.53
N SER A 48 17.99 4.73 -6.70
CA SER A 48 18.83 3.68 -7.29
C SER A 48 20.26 4.15 -7.60
N GLU A 49 20.43 5.46 -7.85
CA GLU A 49 21.73 6.12 -8.03
C GLU A 49 22.43 6.51 -6.71
N GLY A 50 21.86 6.12 -5.56
CA GLY A 50 22.45 6.33 -4.24
C GLY A 50 21.94 7.56 -3.49
N MET A 51 20.86 8.22 -3.95
CA MET A 51 20.22 9.27 -3.17
C MET A 51 19.50 8.69 -1.95
N ASP A 52 19.68 9.34 -0.80
CA ASP A 52 19.02 8.99 0.45
C ASP A 52 17.48 9.09 0.32
N PRO A 53 16.72 8.01 0.58
CA PRO A 53 15.25 8.01 0.54
C PRO A 53 14.61 9.10 1.42
N ASP A 54 15.21 9.43 2.56
CA ASP A 54 14.67 10.47 3.46
C ASP A 54 14.79 11.87 2.85
N LYS A 55 15.77 12.09 1.96
CA LYS A 55 15.88 13.35 1.19
C LYS A 55 14.77 13.44 0.15
N VAL A 56 14.46 12.32 -0.50
CA VAL A 56 13.39 12.23 -1.50
C VAL A 56 12.02 12.48 -0.87
N ARG A 57 11.77 11.95 0.34
CA ARG A 57 10.52 12.16 1.08
C ARG A 57 10.20 13.66 1.30
N LYS A 58 11.20 14.52 1.48
CA LYS A 58 10.96 15.96 1.66
C LYS A 58 10.38 16.63 0.42
N PHE A 59 10.73 16.15 -0.77
CA PHE A 59 10.17 16.65 -2.04
C PHE A 59 8.69 16.32 -2.17
N CYS A 60 8.19 15.30 -1.47
CA CYS A 60 6.76 15.00 -1.48
C CYS A 60 5.89 16.18 -1.04
N SER A 61 6.35 16.94 -0.05
CA SER A 61 5.63 18.14 0.40
C SER A 61 5.51 19.22 -0.67
N VAL A 62 6.55 19.37 -1.51
CA VAL A 62 6.61 20.38 -2.57
C VAL A 62 5.79 19.96 -3.77
N HIS A 63 5.94 18.71 -4.24
CA HIS A 63 5.13 18.24 -5.36
C HIS A 63 3.63 18.25 -5.01
N LEU A 64 3.26 17.97 -3.75
CA LEU A 64 1.86 18.01 -3.31
C LEU A 64 1.28 19.42 -3.34
N ALA A 65 2.07 20.41 -2.91
CA ALA A 65 1.65 21.82 -2.96
C ALA A 65 1.39 22.27 -4.41
N ILE A 66 2.22 21.82 -5.36
CA ILE A 66 2.04 22.12 -6.79
C ILE A 66 0.79 21.43 -7.33
N PHE A 67 0.65 20.14 -7.05
CA PHE A 67 -0.45 19.33 -7.52
C PHE A 67 -1.80 19.80 -6.95
N ARG A 68 -1.85 20.32 -5.71
CA ARG A 68 -3.07 20.93 -5.15
C ARG A 68 -3.58 22.11 -5.96
N GLU A 69 -2.69 22.86 -6.60
CA GLU A 69 -3.05 24.02 -7.42
C GLU A 69 -3.23 23.68 -8.90
N SER A 70 -2.73 22.52 -9.36
CA SER A 70 -2.63 22.18 -10.79
C SER A 70 -3.41 20.94 -11.23
N ILE A 71 -4.12 20.28 -10.31
CA ILE A 71 -4.93 19.10 -10.63
C ILE A 71 -6.42 19.49 -10.73
N ASP A 72 -6.81 19.98 -11.90
CA ASP A 72 -8.11 19.64 -12.50
C ASP A 72 -7.87 18.40 -13.37
N ARG A 73 -7.73 17.22 -12.75
CA ARG A 73 -7.67 15.96 -13.51
C ARG A 73 -9.06 15.37 -13.61
N ALA A 74 -9.40 14.93 -14.81
CA ALA A 74 -10.65 14.25 -15.12
C ALA A 74 -10.90 13.12 -14.09
N GLU A 75 -12.11 13.09 -13.52
CA GLU A 75 -12.58 11.96 -12.74
C GLU A 75 -12.39 10.68 -13.56
N VAL A 76 -11.48 9.80 -13.10
CA VAL A 76 -11.34 8.49 -13.72
C VAL A 76 -12.63 7.71 -13.41
N LYS A 77 -13.49 7.56 -14.43
CA LYS A 77 -14.72 6.77 -14.32
C LYS A 77 -14.38 5.29 -14.35
N LEU A 78 -14.08 4.74 -13.19
CA LEU A 78 -13.84 3.31 -13.00
C LEU A 78 -15.17 2.57 -12.76
N PRO A 79 -15.27 1.29 -13.16
CA PRO A 79 -16.42 0.45 -12.85
C PRO A 79 -16.66 0.34 -11.34
N PRO A 80 -17.92 0.16 -10.89
CA PRO A 80 -18.24 -0.01 -9.47
C PRO A 80 -17.44 -1.11 -8.76
N TRP A 81 -17.15 -2.22 -9.46
CA TRP A 81 -16.39 -3.35 -8.95
C TRP A 81 -14.88 -3.08 -8.83
N HIS A 82 -14.34 -2.06 -9.50
CA HIS A 82 -12.89 -1.87 -9.60
C HIS A 82 -12.25 -1.57 -8.22
N PRO A 83 -11.12 -2.21 -7.83
CA PRO A 83 -10.49 -2.00 -6.52
C PRO A 83 -10.28 -0.52 -6.15
N ILE A 84 -9.73 0.29 -7.05
CA ILE A 84 -9.56 1.73 -6.81
C ILE A 84 -10.91 2.47 -6.62
N ASN A 85 -11.96 2.12 -7.36
CA ASN A 85 -13.27 2.75 -7.17
C ASN A 85 -13.86 2.43 -5.78
N ILE A 86 -13.61 1.22 -5.31
CA ILE A 86 -14.01 0.78 -3.96
C ILE A 86 -13.29 1.63 -2.91
N LEU A 87 -11.96 1.75 -2.98
CA LEU A 87 -11.17 2.55 -2.03
C LEU A 87 -11.62 4.02 -2.04
N LEU A 88 -11.77 4.62 -3.22
CA LEU A 88 -12.28 5.99 -3.38
C LEU A 88 -13.66 6.19 -2.74
N LYS A 89 -14.54 5.20 -2.86
CA LYS A 89 -15.87 5.27 -2.25
C LYS A 89 -15.77 5.13 -0.73
N GLU A 90 -14.89 4.28 -0.23
CA GLU A 90 -14.61 4.14 1.20
C GLU A 90 -14.04 5.40 1.84
N HIS A 91 -13.22 6.19 1.14
CA HIS A 91 -12.72 7.47 1.66
C HIS A 91 -13.86 8.40 2.11
N LYS A 92 -14.98 8.40 1.39
CA LYS A 92 -16.17 9.17 1.75
C LYS A 92 -16.78 8.67 3.06
N TYR A 93 -16.93 7.35 3.20
CA TYR A 93 -17.46 6.73 4.43
C TYR A 93 -16.53 6.94 5.63
N ILE A 94 -15.22 6.82 5.46
CA ILE A 94 -14.25 7.07 6.54
C ILE A 94 -14.30 8.54 6.96
N THR A 95 -14.32 9.46 6.00
CA THR A 95 -14.41 10.90 6.28
C THR A 95 -15.70 11.25 7.02
N ASP A 96 -16.83 10.70 6.60
CA ASP A 96 -18.12 10.94 7.24
C ASP A 96 -18.20 10.30 8.64
N LEU A 97 -17.59 9.13 8.82
CA LEU A 97 -17.45 8.49 10.14
C LEU A 97 -16.66 9.39 11.10
N VAL A 98 -15.50 9.90 10.66
CA VAL A 98 -14.63 10.74 11.49
C VAL A 98 -15.27 12.10 11.76
N ARG A 99 -15.94 12.71 10.79
CA ARG A 99 -16.67 13.97 10.98
C ARG A 99 -17.75 13.84 12.06
N ASN A 100 -18.51 12.75 12.01
CA ASN A 100 -19.61 12.47 12.94
C ASN A 100 -19.17 11.67 14.19
N LEU A 101 -17.88 11.50 14.40
CA LEU A 101 -17.33 10.72 15.51
C LEU A 101 -17.71 11.37 16.84
N ARG A 102 -18.20 10.54 17.75
CA ARG A 102 -18.55 10.88 19.13
C ARG A 102 -17.98 9.80 20.07
N PRO A 103 -17.80 10.08 21.37
CA PRO A 103 -17.24 9.10 22.31
C PRO A 103 -17.92 7.73 22.26
N GLU A 104 -19.24 7.69 22.10
CA GLU A 104 -20.03 6.45 22.12
C GLU A 104 -19.80 5.56 20.90
N VAL A 105 -19.34 6.14 19.79
CA VAL A 105 -19.16 5.46 18.50
C VAL A 105 -17.70 5.37 18.08
N VAL A 106 -16.76 5.78 18.95
CA VAL A 106 -15.31 5.74 18.64
C VAL A 106 -14.81 4.31 18.35
N GLY A 107 -15.47 3.30 18.91
CA GLY A 107 -15.19 1.89 18.62
C GLY A 107 -15.35 1.51 17.15
N ASN A 108 -16.20 2.23 16.40
CA ASN A 108 -16.45 1.98 14.98
C ASN A 108 -15.22 2.24 14.10
N LEU A 109 -14.23 3.00 14.58
CA LEU A 109 -12.96 3.18 13.88
C LEU A 109 -12.26 1.84 13.62
N LYS A 110 -12.44 0.81 14.46
CA LYS A 110 -11.85 -0.50 14.20
C LYS A 110 -12.28 -1.12 12.87
N ALA A 111 -13.46 -0.77 12.37
CA ALA A 111 -13.98 -1.30 11.12
C ALA A 111 -13.19 -0.80 9.90
N THR A 112 -12.59 0.41 9.97
CA THR A 112 -11.81 1.00 8.88
C THR A 112 -10.52 0.23 8.60
N GLU A 113 -10.05 -0.60 9.53
CA GLU A 113 -8.80 -1.38 9.39
C GLU A 113 -8.75 -2.22 8.11
N SER A 114 -9.90 -2.78 7.69
CA SER A 114 -10.00 -3.54 6.45
C SER A 114 -9.59 -2.75 5.20
N HIS A 115 -9.78 -1.42 5.19
CA HIS A 115 -9.34 -0.52 4.12
C HIS A 115 -7.81 -0.52 4.01
N TYR A 116 -7.11 -0.15 5.09
CA TYR A 116 -5.66 -0.11 5.12
C TYR A 116 -5.04 -1.49 4.88
N LEU A 117 -5.67 -2.56 5.37
CA LEU A 117 -5.20 -3.93 5.14
C LEU A 117 -5.24 -4.32 3.66
N ARG A 118 -6.28 -3.92 2.91
CA ARG A 118 -6.35 -4.18 1.45
C ARG A 118 -5.28 -3.41 0.70
N GLU A 119 -4.97 -2.20 1.12
CA GLU A 119 -3.90 -1.43 0.51
C GLU A 119 -2.53 -2.03 0.82
N GLU A 120 -2.22 -2.27 2.09
CA GLU A 120 -0.92 -2.75 2.55
C GLU A 120 -0.58 -4.17 2.10
N ASN A 121 -1.57 -5.05 2.11
CA ASN A 121 -1.37 -6.48 1.85
C ASN A 121 -1.67 -6.84 0.40
N VAL A 122 -2.36 -5.99 -0.37
CA VAL A 122 -2.69 -6.28 -1.78
C VAL A 122 -2.17 -5.18 -2.70
N LEU A 123 -2.75 -3.97 -2.66
CA LEU A 123 -2.43 -2.94 -3.66
C LEU A 123 -0.94 -2.55 -3.67
N PHE A 124 -0.33 -2.38 -2.50
CA PHE A 124 1.07 -2.01 -2.33
C PHE A 124 2.02 -3.06 -2.91
N PRO A 125 1.88 -4.37 -2.62
CA PRO A 125 2.68 -5.40 -3.30
C PRO A 125 2.56 -5.37 -4.83
N TYR A 126 1.37 -5.17 -5.38
CA TYR A 126 1.20 -5.08 -6.85
C TYR A 126 1.91 -3.84 -7.41
N LEU A 127 1.83 -2.68 -6.74
CA LEU A 127 2.60 -1.49 -7.12
C LEU A 127 4.11 -1.75 -7.09
N GLU A 128 4.60 -2.41 -6.04
CA GLU A 128 6.01 -2.75 -5.87
C GLU A 128 6.51 -3.72 -6.94
N LYS A 129 5.70 -4.73 -7.28
CA LYS A 129 5.95 -5.68 -8.38
C LYS A 129 6.15 -4.94 -9.71
N HIS A 130 5.44 -3.84 -9.92
CA HIS A 130 5.56 -2.98 -11.10
C HIS A 130 6.53 -1.80 -10.91
N GLY A 131 7.43 -1.88 -9.92
CA GLY A 131 8.56 -0.95 -9.74
C GLY A 131 8.27 0.30 -8.90
N ILE A 132 7.08 0.42 -8.32
CA ILE A 132 6.67 1.57 -7.50
C ILE A 132 6.83 1.23 -6.02
N VAL A 133 7.98 1.56 -5.44
CA VAL A 133 8.34 1.13 -4.07
C VAL A 133 8.23 2.25 -3.02
N GLN A 134 8.57 3.49 -3.37
CA GLN A 134 8.59 4.58 -2.38
C GLN A 134 7.20 5.05 -1.94
N PRO A 135 6.22 5.26 -2.85
CA PRO A 135 4.91 5.71 -2.42
C PRO A 135 4.25 4.74 -1.43
N PRO A 136 4.20 3.40 -1.68
CA PRO A 136 3.70 2.44 -0.68
C PRO A 136 4.35 2.54 0.71
N LYS A 137 5.68 2.73 0.78
CA LYS A 137 6.39 2.88 2.06
C LYS A 137 5.95 4.12 2.84
N ILE A 138 5.77 5.25 2.15
CA ILE A 138 5.32 6.50 2.77
C ILE A 138 3.88 6.34 3.28
N MET A 139 3.01 5.74 2.45
CA MET A 139 1.62 5.50 2.78
C MET A 139 1.47 4.58 4.00
N TRP A 140 2.25 3.51 4.09
CA TRP A 140 2.25 2.63 5.25
C TRP A 140 2.69 3.36 6.53
N ALA A 141 3.72 4.21 6.45
CA ALA A 141 4.13 5.01 7.61
C ALA A 141 3.01 5.95 8.10
N GLU A 142 2.19 6.47 7.18
CA GLU A 142 1.02 7.28 7.52
C GLU A 142 -0.12 6.43 8.11
N HIS A 143 -0.37 5.22 7.60
CA HIS A 143 -1.32 4.29 8.22
C HIS A 143 -0.94 3.97 9.68
N ASP A 144 0.35 3.78 9.96
CA ASP A 144 0.86 3.60 11.32
C ASP A 144 0.54 4.80 12.23
N GLU A 145 0.70 6.02 11.74
CA GLU A 145 0.36 7.24 12.47
C GLU A 145 -1.15 7.37 12.68
N ILE A 146 -1.95 7.08 11.65
CA ILE A 146 -3.41 7.06 11.72
C ILE A 146 -3.88 6.06 12.78
N ARG A 147 -3.42 4.80 12.73
CA ARG A 147 -3.76 3.76 13.70
C ARG A 147 -3.41 4.17 15.14
N LYS A 148 -2.29 4.88 15.33
CA LYS A 148 -1.91 5.41 16.64
C LYS A 148 -2.92 6.44 17.14
N VAL A 149 -3.29 7.42 16.31
CA VAL A 149 -4.28 8.44 16.69
C VAL A 149 -5.66 7.83 16.92
N GLU A 150 -6.08 6.87 16.10
CA GLU A 150 -7.33 6.13 16.32
C GLU A 150 -7.31 5.35 17.64
N LYS A 151 -6.18 4.75 18.00
CA LYS A 151 -6.01 4.09 19.30
C LYS A 151 -6.12 5.09 20.44
N ASP A 152 -5.39 6.20 20.37
CA ASP A 152 -5.43 7.25 21.38
C ASP A 152 -6.85 7.81 21.56
N LEU A 153 -7.63 7.96 20.47
CA LEU A 153 -9.04 8.34 20.51
C LEU A 153 -9.93 7.31 21.21
N ARG A 154 -9.71 6.02 20.96
CA ARG A 154 -10.46 4.92 21.61
C ARG A 154 -10.14 4.84 23.10
N ASP A 155 -8.88 5.07 23.48
CA ASP A 155 -8.44 5.06 24.87
C ASP A 155 -8.93 6.31 25.61
N LYS A 156 -8.87 7.48 24.96
CA LYS A 156 -9.37 8.76 25.49
C LYS A 156 -9.83 9.69 24.37
N PHE A 157 -11.15 9.79 24.20
CA PHE A 157 -11.72 10.68 23.21
C PHE A 157 -11.48 12.16 23.55
N THR A 158 -10.98 12.95 22.58
CA THR A 158 -10.88 14.41 22.65
C THR A 158 -11.13 15.03 21.28
N GLU A 159 -11.71 16.24 21.24
CA GLU A 159 -11.93 16.97 19.97
C GLU A 159 -10.63 17.34 19.26
N GLU A 160 -9.54 17.55 20.01
CA GLU A 160 -8.21 17.80 19.45
C GLU A 160 -7.69 16.59 18.67
N LEU A 161 -7.77 15.39 19.26
CA LEU A 161 -7.36 14.16 18.57
C LEU A 161 -8.27 13.85 17.37
N LYS A 162 -9.57 14.13 17.47
CA LYS A 162 -10.52 13.98 16.35
C LYS A 162 -10.15 14.91 15.19
N THR A 163 -9.85 16.18 15.48
CA THR A 163 -9.41 17.17 14.49
C THR A 163 -8.11 16.72 13.83
N ARG A 164 -7.14 16.27 14.64
CA ARG A 164 -5.87 15.72 14.14
C ARG A 164 -6.06 14.51 13.23
N LEU A 165 -6.93 13.56 13.61
CA LEU A 165 -7.24 12.39 12.78
C LEU A 165 -7.85 12.82 11.43
N ASN A 166 -8.80 13.76 11.47
CA ASN A 166 -9.44 14.29 10.27
C ASN A 166 -8.41 14.94 9.33
N ASP A 167 -7.48 15.75 9.85
CA ASP A 167 -6.44 16.39 9.05
C ASP A 167 -5.45 15.38 8.46
N LEU A 168 -5.07 14.35 9.22
CA LEU A 168 -4.23 13.27 8.72
C LEU A 168 -4.91 12.53 7.56
N LEU A 169 -6.17 12.13 7.72
CA LEU A 169 -6.93 11.41 6.70
C LEU A 169 -7.15 12.25 5.44
N LEU A 170 -7.50 13.53 5.59
CA LEU A 170 -7.68 14.42 4.43
C LEU A 170 -6.39 14.56 3.61
N ASN A 171 -5.24 14.70 4.28
CA ASN A 171 -3.95 14.76 3.62
C ASN A 171 -3.56 13.43 2.98
N HIS A 172 -3.88 12.32 3.65
CA HIS A 172 -3.59 10.97 3.20
C HIS A 172 -4.40 10.56 1.97
N PHE A 173 -5.73 10.69 2.04
CA PHE A 173 -6.64 10.43 0.92
C PHE A 173 -6.36 11.34 -0.27
N TYR A 174 -5.89 12.57 -0.02
CA TYR A 174 -5.45 13.43 -1.10
C TYR A 174 -4.27 12.82 -1.87
N LYS A 175 -3.28 12.22 -1.19
CA LYS A 175 -2.14 11.55 -1.84
C LYS A 175 -2.60 10.31 -2.60
N GLU A 176 -3.54 9.55 -2.05
CA GLU A 176 -4.07 8.37 -2.73
C GLU A 176 -4.77 8.71 -4.02
N ASN A 177 -5.76 9.60 -3.91
CA ASN A 177 -6.62 9.98 -5.01
C ASN A 177 -5.82 10.62 -6.16
N ASN A 178 -4.78 11.38 -5.83
CA ASN A 178 -4.08 12.20 -6.80
C ASN A 178 -2.71 11.65 -7.22
N ILE A 179 -2.11 10.75 -6.44
CA ILE A 179 -0.76 10.22 -6.71
C ILE A 179 -0.79 8.70 -6.77
N LEU A 180 -1.17 8.02 -5.68
CA LEU A 180 -1.01 6.57 -5.58
C LEU A 180 -1.91 5.82 -6.56
N PHE A 181 -3.21 6.12 -6.57
CA PHE A 181 -4.18 5.43 -7.43
C PHE A 181 -3.96 5.72 -8.92
N PRO A 182 -3.73 6.98 -9.36
CA PRO A 182 -3.36 7.23 -10.74
C PRO A 182 -2.07 6.52 -11.16
N THR A 183 -1.09 6.39 -10.25
CA THR A 183 0.13 5.63 -10.52
C THR A 183 -0.17 4.14 -10.66
N GLY A 184 -1.03 3.57 -9.81
CA GLY A 184 -1.49 2.19 -9.95
C GLY A 184 -2.16 1.92 -11.28
N LEU A 185 -3.07 2.79 -11.71
CA LEU A 185 -3.76 2.67 -13.01
C LEU A 185 -2.80 2.77 -14.22
N ASP A 186 -1.68 3.47 -14.07
CA ASP A 186 -0.68 3.63 -15.14
C ASP A 186 0.26 2.42 -15.26
N VAL A 187 0.58 1.75 -14.15
CA VAL A 187 1.62 0.70 -14.11
C VAL A 187 1.06 -0.71 -13.98
N ILE A 188 -0.12 -0.90 -13.40
CA ILE A 188 -0.72 -2.22 -13.18
C ILE A 188 -1.53 -2.60 -14.43
N PRO A 189 -1.20 -3.72 -15.10
CA PRO A 189 -1.95 -4.20 -16.26
C PRO A 189 -3.43 -4.50 -15.95
N ASP A 190 -4.29 -4.28 -16.95
CA ASP A 190 -5.75 -4.43 -16.82
C ASP A 190 -6.20 -5.82 -16.33
N ASP A 191 -5.46 -6.87 -16.68
CA ASP A 191 -5.77 -8.25 -16.33
C ASP A 191 -5.46 -8.62 -14.87
N GLU A 192 -4.54 -7.90 -14.22
CA GLU A 192 -4.16 -8.12 -12.81
C GLU A 192 -5.20 -7.56 -11.83
N TRP A 193 -6.01 -6.57 -12.22
CA TRP A 193 -7.03 -5.96 -11.33
C TRP A 193 -8.09 -6.93 -10.85
N LEU A 194 -8.33 -8.01 -11.59
CA LEU A 194 -9.26 -9.05 -11.17
C LEU A 194 -8.66 -9.95 -10.08
N SER A 195 -7.35 -10.18 -10.10
CA SER A 195 -6.65 -10.85 -9.00
C SER A 195 -6.63 -9.97 -7.75
N ILE A 196 -6.30 -8.68 -7.91
CA ILE A 196 -6.39 -7.68 -6.83
C ILE A 196 -7.81 -7.66 -6.24
N ARG A 197 -8.84 -7.68 -7.09
CA ARG A 197 -10.24 -7.72 -6.67
C ARG A 197 -10.53 -8.97 -5.84
N THR A 198 -10.11 -10.15 -6.27
CA THR A 198 -10.32 -11.39 -5.50
C THR A 198 -9.60 -11.35 -4.15
N GLU A 199 -8.36 -10.86 -4.11
CA GLU A 199 -7.61 -10.73 -2.85
C GLU A 199 -8.22 -9.67 -1.92
N PHE A 200 -8.88 -8.62 -2.45
CA PHE A 200 -9.66 -7.70 -1.63
C PHE A 200 -10.88 -8.39 -0.99
N ASP A 201 -11.56 -9.30 -1.71
CA ASP A 201 -12.70 -10.06 -1.16
C ASP A 201 -12.28 -10.95 0.03
N GLU A 202 -11.07 -11.51 -0.03
CA GLU A 202 -10.53 -12.36 1.05
C GLU A 202 -10.30 -11.59 2.34
N ILE A 203 -9.99 -10.28 2.26
CA ILE A 203 -9.82 -9.40 3.43
C ILE A 203 -11.17 -8.86 3.91
N GLY A 204 -12.06 -8.51 2.98
CA GLY A 204 -13.39 -7.98 3.26
C GLY A 204 -13.49 -6.45 3.29
N TYR A 205 -14.70 -5.98 3.59
CA TYR A 205 -15.13 -4.57 3.47
C TYR A 205 -15.86 -4.13 4.73
N PHE A 206 -15.81 -2.84 5.06
CA PHE A 206 -16.49 -2.32 6.26
C PHE A 206 -17.75 -1.50 5.97
N ALA A 207 -17.75 -0.70 4.91
CA ALA A 207 -18.81 0.29 4.68
C ALA A 207 -19.94 -0.22 3.78
N PHE A 208 -19.61 -1.07 2.82
CA PHE A 208 -20.55 -1.63 1.85
C PHE A 208 -19.96 -2.90 1.23
N THR A 209 -20.82 -3.71 0.62
CA THR A 209 -20.38 -4.83 -0.21
C THR A 209 -20.28 -4.35 -1.66
N PRO A 210 -19.10 -4.38 -2.29
CA PRO A 210 -18.95 -3.96 -3.68
C PRO A 210 -19.71 -4.87 -4.65
N GLU A 211 -20.03 -4.32 -5.82
CA GLU A 211 -20.52 -5.13 -6.93
C GLU A 211 -19.44 -6.14 -7.36
N GLY A 212 -19.91 -7.33 -7.78
CA GLY A 212 -19.02 -8.36 -8.29
C GLY A 212 -18.35 -7.92 -9.60
N PRO A 213 -17.10 -8.37 -9.86
CA PRO A 213 -16.52 -8.20 -11.19
C PRO A 213 -17.37 -8.92 -12.26
N PRO A 214 -17.25 -8.54 -13.54
CA PRO A 214 -17.87 -9.30 -14.62
C PRO A 214 -17.42 -10.76 -14.56
N GLU A 215 -18.37 -11.69 -14.77
CA GLU A 215 -18.08 -13.13 -14.74
C GLU A 215 -16.95 -13.47 -15.73
N LYS A 216 -15.81 -13.91 -15.20
CA LYS A 216 -14.81 -14.62 -16.00
C LYS A 216 -15.24 -16.08 -16.11
N GLU A 217 -15.20 -16.63 -17.33
CA GLU A 217 -15.31 -18.07 -17.54
C GLU A 217 -14.30 -18.78 -16.64
N LYS A 218 -14.79 -19.69 -15.80
CA LYS A 218 -13.95 -20.55 -14.98
C LYS A 218 -13.09 -21.41 -15.91
N VAL A 219 -11.84 -21.04 -16.09
CA VAL A 219 -10.86 -21.91 -16.73
C VAL A 219 -10.58 -23.04 -15.74
N GLU A 220 -11.19 -24.20 -15.97
CA GLU A 220 -10.86 -25.43 -15.25
C GLU A 220 -9.42 -25.83 -15.59
N THR A 221 -8.48 -25.40 -14.77
CA THR A 221 -7.11 -25.90 -14.83
C THR A 221 -7.12 -27.36 -14.42
N LYS A 222 -6.84 -28.27 -15.35
CA LYS A 222 -6.54 -29.68 -15.03
C LYS A 222 -5.28 -29.73 -14.16
N ILE A 223 -5.45 -29.85 -12.85
CA ILE A 223 -4.35 -30.03 -11.92
C ILE A 223 -3.81 -31.44 -12.13
N ALA A 224 -2.63 -31.57 -12.75
CA ALA A 224 -1.89 -32.81 -12.74
C ALA A 224 -1.44 -33.08 -11.30
N THR A 225 -1.84 -34.22 -10.72
CA THR A 225 -1.45 -34.58 -9.35
C THR A 225 0.04 -34.89 -9.32
N ARG A 226 0.85 -33.95 -8.83
CA ARG A 226 2.29 -34.13 -8.64
C ARG A 226 2.56 -34.70 -7.25
N MET A 227 3.45 -35.69 -7.21
CA MET A 227 3.91 -36.33 -5.97
C MET A 227 5.25 -35.73 -5.54
N ILE A 228 5.33 -35.33 -4.28
CA ILE A 228 6.52 -34.75 -3.63
C ILE A 228 7.16 -35.84 -2.78
N ASN A 229 8.40 -36.21 -3.11
CA ASN A 229 9.16 -37.22 -2.38
C ASN A 229 10.11 -36.54 -1.38
N LEU A 230 9.95 -36.86 -0.10
CA LEU A 230 10.81 -36.45 1.01
C LEU A 230 11.61 -37.66 1.51
N PRO A 231 12.73 -37.47 2.24
CA PRO A 231 13.52 -38.60 2.75
C PRO A 231 12.74 -39.56 3.65
N THR A 232 11.68 -39.08 4.30
CA THR A 232 10.88 -39.81 5.29
C THR A 232 9.49 -40.21 4.78
N GLY A 233 9.15 -39.93 3.52
CA GLY A 233 7.83 -40.25 2.97
C GLY A 233 7.51 -39.42 1.72
N SER A 234 6.31 -39.59 1.19
CA SER A 234 5.84 -38.86 0.01
C SER A 234 4.43 -38.35 0.22
N LEU A 235 4.15 -37.15 -0.28
CA LEU A 235 2.84 -36.51 -0.22
C LEU A 235 2.49 -35.96 -1.60
N THR A 236 1.22 -35.96 -1.97
CA THR A 236 0.76 -35.16 -3.09
C THR A 236 0.78 -33.67 -2.72
N GLU A 237 0.81 -32.79 -3.72
CA GLU A 237 0.73 -31.33 -3.48
C GLU A 237 -0.50 -30.95 -2.62
N LYS A 238 -1.66 -31.57 -2.87
CA LYS A 238 -2.89 -31.34 -2.10
C LYS A 238 -2.79 -31.81 -0.65
N GLU A 239 -2.13 -32.95 -0.41
CA GLU A 239 -1.94 -33.45 0.96
C GLU A 239 -0.95 -32.58 1.74
N LEU A 240 0.11 -32.10 1.08
CA LEU A 240 1.05 -31.18 1.70
C LEU A 240 0.37 -29.86 2.07
N GLU A 241 -0.44 -29.30 1.17
CA GLU A 241 -1.23 -28.09 1.43
C GLU A 241 -2.21 -28.29 2.60
N ALA A 242 -2.98 -29.38 2.59
CA ALA A 242 -3.91 -29.71 3.66
C ALA A 242 -3.19 -29.92 5.01
N PHE A 243 -2.02 -30.58 4.98
CA PHE A 243 -1.19 -30.79 6.17
C PHE A 243 -0.73 -29.47 6.76
N LEU A 244 -0.15 -28.58 5.96
CA LEU A 244 0.34 -27.27 6.43
C LEU A 244 -0.79 -26.37 6.94
N ASN A 245 -1.96 -26.41 6.31
CA ASN A 245 -3.13 -25.63 6.73
C ASN A 245 -3.83 -26.20 7.98
N ALA A 246 -3.58 -27.46 8.34
CA ALA A 246 -4.15 -28.10 9.53
C ALA A 246 -3.31 -27.90 10.79
N LEU A 247 -2.09 -27.37 10.68
CA LEU A 247 -1.23 -27.10 11.83
C LEU A 247 -1.80 -25.95 12.68
N PRO A 248 -1.66 -26.00 14.02
CA PRO A 248 -2.14 -24.94 14.93
C PRO A 248 -1.22 -23.71 14.95
N VAL A 249 -0.48 -23.48 13.86
CA VAL A 249 0.47 -22.38 13.70
C VAL A 249 0.36 -21.81 12.30
N ASP A 250 0.49 -20.49 12.18
CA ASP A 250 0.59 -19.83 10.88
C ASP A 250 2.03 -19.91 10.37
N ILE A 251 2.22 -20.45 9.17
CA ILE A 251 3.53 -20.62 8.56
C ILE A 251 3.68 -19.56 7.47
N THR A 252 4.82 -18.88 7.45
CA THR A 252 5.28 -18.09 6.30
C THR A 252 6.72 -18.48 6.04
N PHE A 253 7.01 -19.00 4.85
CA PHE A 253 8.35 -19.40 4.44
C PHE A 253 9.00 -18.29 3.61
N VAL A 254 10.19 -17.89 4.04
CA VAL A 254 11.07 -16.93 3.37
C VAL A 254 12.29 -17.70 2.89
N ASP A 255 12.65 -17.56 1.61
CA ASP A 255 13.78 -18.30 1.04
C ASP A 255 15.14 -17.63 1.31
N SER A 256 16.21 -18.23 0.79
CA SER A 256 17.58 -17.72 0.90
C SER A 256 17.83 -16.38 0.19
N LYS A 257 16.84 -15.86 -0.53
CA LYS A 257 16.88 -14.54 -1.16
C LYS A 257 15.99 -13.56 -0.38
N ASP A 258 15.59 -13.87 0.84
CA ASP A 258 14.67 -13.05 1.65
C ASP A 258 13.28 -12.85 1.01
N GLU A 259 12.90 -13.68 0.03
CA GLU A 259 11.62 -13.57 -0.66
C GLU A 259 10.60 -14.49 -0.01
N VAL A 260 9.38 -13.98 0.23
CA VAL A 260 8.28 -14.80 0.72
C VAL A 260 7.88 -15.78 -0.38
N ARG A 261 7.96 -17.09 -0.11
CA ARG A 261 7.66 -18.14 -1.09
C ARG A 261 6.38 -18.90 -0.79
N TYR A 262 5.95 -18.91 0.46
CA TYR A 262 4.77 -19.64 0.87
C TYR A 262 4.20 -19.05 2.16
N PHE A 263 2.89 -19.11 2.32
CA PHE A 263 2.22 -18.96 3.60
C PHE A 263 1.08 -19.97 3.72
N SER A 264 0.75 -20.41 4.94
CA SER A 264 -0.40 -21.28 5.17
C SER A 264 -1.72 -20.51 5.10
N GLU A 265 -2.76 -21.14 4.58
CA GLU A 265 -4.13 -20.64 4.49
C GLU A 265 -5.01 -21.26 5.61
N SER A 266 -4.53 -21.21 6.85
CA SER A 266 -5.28 -21.60 8.05
C SER A 266 -6.57 -20.77 8.19
N LYS A 267 -7.64 -21.38 8.73
CA LYS A 267 -8.93 -20.69 8.93
C LYS A 267 -8.87 -19.59 9.98
N ASP A 268 -8.04 -19.78 11.00
CA ASP A 268 -7.97 -18.92 12.19
C ASP A 268 -6.66 -18.09 12.23
N ARG A 269 -6.23 -17.57 11.06
CA ARG A 269 -4.99 -16.80 10.95
C ARG A 269 -4.99 -15.56 11.83
N ILE A 270 -3.87 -15.34 12.51
CA ILE A 270 -3.66 -14.16 13.34
C ILE A 270 -3.30 -12.95 12.47
N PHE A 271 -2.49 -13.18 11.43
CA PHE A 271 -2.03 -12.13 10.52
C PHE A 271 -2.54 -12.35 9.11
N VAL A 272 -3.14 -11.31 8.53
CA VAL A 272 -3.61 -11.33 7.14
C VAL A 272 -2.42 -11.50 6.19
N ARG A 273 -2.60 -12.40 5.21
CA ARG A 273 -1.69 -12.61 4.08
C ARG A 273 -2.52 -12.84 2.85
N THR A 274 -2.12 -12.20 1.76
CA THR A 274 -2.71 -12.44 0.44
C THR A 274 -1.62 -12.89 -0.53
N ARG A 275 -2.02 -13.42 -1.68
CA ARG A 275 -1.09 -13.98 -2.67
C ARG A 275 -0.15 -12.94 -3.26
N ALA A 276 -0.52 -11.66 -3.21
CA ALA A 276 0.31 -10.53 -3.59
C ALA A 276 1.65 -10.47 -2.84
N VAL A 277 1.76 -11.09 -1.65
CA VAL A 277 3.02 -11.14 -0.89
C VAL A 277 4.04 -12.12 -1.48
N ILE A 278 3.62 -13.10 -2.29
CA ILE A 278 4.52 -14.12 -2.83
C ILE A 278 5.52 -13.49 -3.80
N GLY A 279 6.81 -13.70 -3.55
CA GLY A 279 7.94 -13.10 -4.28
C GLY A 279 8.37 -11.73 -3.73
N ARG A 280 7.63 -11.14 -2.79
CA ARG A 280 8.01 -9.88 -2.13
C ARG A 280 9.13 -10.11 -1.13
N LYS A 281 10.06 -9.15 -1.00
CA LYS A 281 11.08 -9.19 0.06
C LYS A 281 10.43 -9.07 1.43
N VAL A 282 10.83 -9.90 2.39
CA VAL A 282 10.25 -9.89 3.74
C VAL A 282 10.41 -8.54 4.44
N GLN A 283 11.49 -7.81 4.15
CA GLN A 283 11.72 -6.45 4.65
C GLN A 283 10.66 -5.46 4.16
N GLN A 284 10.12 -5.67 2.95
CA GLN A 284 9.06 -4.81 2.40
C GLN A 284 7.68 -5.17 2.95
N CYS A 285 7.51 -6.35 3.54
CA CYS A 285 6.26 -6.80 4.15
C CYS A 285 6.02 -6.20 5.55
N HIS A 286 6.92 -5.34 6.03
CA HIS A 286 6.88 -4.78 7.37
C HIS A 286 7.11 -3.26 7.35
N PRO A 287 6.54 -2.52 8.31
CA PRO A 287 6.82 -1.10 8.47
C PRO A 287 8.32 -0.83 8.65
N GLN A 288 8.79 0.31 8.15
CA GLN A 288 10.22 0.66 8.15
C GLN A 288 10.87 0.63 9.54
N LYS A 289 10.12 0.99 10.59
CA LYS A 289 10.56 0.92 11.99
C LYS A 289 10.93 -0.51 12.44
N SER A 290 10.35 -1.53 11.83
CA SER A 290 10.54 -2.94 12.20
C SER A 290 11.58 -3.65 11.32
N VAL A 291 12.01 -3.05 10.21
CA VAL A 291 12.93 -3.68 9.24
C VAL A 291 14.27 -4.06 9.89
N HIS A 292 14.78 -3.26 10.83
CA HIS A 292 16.02 -3.60 11.54
C HIS A 292 15.90 -4.87 12.39
N ILE A 293 14.70 -5.18 12.91
CA ILE A 293 14.42 -6.41 13.65
C ILE A 293 14.37 -7.59 12.67
N VAL A 294 13.70 -7.39 11.52
CA VAL A 294 13.65 -8.39 10.44
C VAL A 294 15.05 -8.77 9.98
N ASN A 295 15.92 -7.79 9.70
CA ASN A 295 17.29 -8.05 9.27
C ASN A 295 18.10 -8.80 10.34
N ARG A 296 17.95 -8.45 11.62
CA ARG A 296 18.61 -9.20 12.70
C ARG A 296 18.20 -10.68 12.70
N ILE A 297 16.90 -10.96 12.53
CA ILE A 297 16.40 -12.35 12.47
C ILE A 297 16.99 -13.08 11.26
N LEU A 298 17.10 -12.42 10.11
CA LEU A 298 17.69 -13.02 8.91
C LEU A 298 19.19 -13.30 9.10
N ASP A 299 19.93 -12.35 9.69
CA ASP A 299 21.35 -12.49 9.99
C ASP A 299 21.61 -13.63 10.99
N ASP A 300 20.69 -13.86 11.95
CA ASP A 300 20.78 -14.94 12.94
C ASP A 300 20.49 -16.34 12.36
N LEU A 301 19.91 -16.44 11.15
CA LEU A 301 19.54 -17.70 10.49
C LEU A 301 20.58 -18.19 9.46
N ILE A 302 21.66 -17.42 9.24
CA ILE A 302 22.77 -17.71 8.31
C ILE A 302 24.01 -18.14 9.10
#